data_AF-A0A9P3EN11-F1
#
_entry.id   AF-A0A9P3EN11-F1
#
_cell.length_a   1.000
_cell.length_b   1.000
_cell.length_c   1.000
_cell.angle_alpha   90.00
_cell.angle_beta   90.00
_cell.angle_gamma   90.00
#
_symmetry.space_group_name_H-M   'P 1'
#
loop_
_entity.id
_entity.type
_entity.pdbx_description
1 polymer ?
#
loop_
_entity_poly.entity_id
_entity_poly.type
_entity_poly.pdbx_seq_one_letter_code
_entity_poly.pdbx_strand_id
1 'polypeptide(L)' 'MIYDVKQNYELALKDYIVAAELGNKYAQNNAGYYYMVGRACTKDLKRAKAYFTQSAAQGFEHARDKLKLLEDVE' A
#
# COMPACT_ATOMS: atom_id res chain seq x y z
N MET A 1 17.10 -26.93 6.95
CA MET A 1 17.12 -25.53 6.50
C MET A 1 15.76 -24.96 6.80
N ILE A 2 15.61 -24.32 7.95
CA ILE A 2 14.35 -23.66 8.31
C ILE A 2 14.36 -22.39 7.48
N TYR A 3 13.49 -22.31 6.47
CA TYR A 3 13.20 -21.04 5.82
C TYR A 3 12.54 -20.17 6.89
N ASP A 4 13.37 -19.47 7.67
CA ASP A 4 12.92 -18.41 8.56
C ASP A 4 12.45 -17.28 7.64
N VAL A 5 11.26 -17.47 7.07
CA VAL A 5 10.48 -16.41 6.44
C VAL A 5 10.01 -15.53 7.58
N LYS A 6 10.96 -14.85 8.25
CA LYS A 6 10.68 -13.57 8.88
C LYS A 6 9.96 -12.80 7.81
N GLN A 7 8.66 -12.63 7.98
CA GLN A 7 7.82 -11.87 7.09
C GLN A 7 8.45 -10.48 7.02
N ASN A 8 9.27 -10.27 6.00
CA ASN A 8 10.12 -9.11 5.88
C ASN A 8 9.25 -8.04 5.24
N TYR A 9 8.26 -7.60 6.00
CA TYR A 9 7.21 -6.70 5.54
C TYR A 9 7.81 -5.40 5.02
N GLU A 10 8.96 -4.98 5.56
CA GLU A 10 9.79 -3.88 5.05
C GLU A 10 10.28 -4.11 3.63
N LEU A 11 10.78 -5.31 3.33
CA LEU A 11 11.22 -5.68 1.99
C LEU A 11 10.03 -5.74 1.02
N ALA A 12 8.92 -6.34 1.44
CA ALA A 12 7.70 -6.39 0.65
C ALA A 12 7.17 -4.98 0.33
N LEU A 13 7.17 -4.07 1.32
CA LEU A 13 6.81 -2.67 1.11
C LEU A 13 7.75 -2.02 0.09
N LYS A 14 9.06 -2.25 0.17
CA LYS A 14 10.02 -1.71 -0.78
C LYS A 14 9.76 -2.20 -2.20
N ASP A 15 9.50 -3.49 -2.39
CA ASP A 15 9.17 -4.06 -3.70
C ASP A 15 7.85 -3.49 -4.26
N TYR A 16 6.84 -3.30 -3.42
CA TYR A 16 5.60 -2.63 -3.82
C TYR A 16 5.81 -1.16 -4.17
N ILE A 17 6.70 -0.44 -3.49
CA ILE A 17 7.02 0.95 -3.84
C ILE A 17 7.65 1.00 -5.23
N VAL A 18 8.65 0.16 -5.50
CA VAL A 18 9.29 0.11 -6.83
C VAL A 18 8.26 -0.23 -7.91
N ALA A 19 7.43 -1.24 -7.70
CA ALA A 19 6.37 -1.58 -8.66
C ALA A 19 5.29 -0.49 -8.78
N ALA A 20 5.02 0.26 -7.70
CA ALA A 20 4.09 1.37 -7.71
C ALA A 20 4.62 2.56 -8.52
N GLU A 21 5.94 2.83 -8.45
CA GLU A 21 6.63 3.83 -9.27
C GLU A 21 6.63 3.45 -10.76
N LEU A 22 6.64 2.15 -11.07
CA LEU A 22 6.43 1.64 -12.43
C LEU A 22 4.96 1.74 -12.91
N GLY A 23 4.07 2.32 -12.10
CA GLY A 23 2.66 2.51 -12.44
C GLY A 23 1.79 1.27 -12.21
N ASN A 24 2.27 0.22 -11.51
CA ASN A 24 1.43 -0.94 -11.25
C ASN A 24 0.33 -0.61 -10.22
N LYS A 25 -0.92 -0.58 -10.67
CA LYS A 25 -2.09 -0.29 -9.81
C LYS A 25 -2.24 -1.21 -8.59
N TYR A 26 -1.89 -2.49 -8.73
CA TYR A 26 -1.96 -3.45 -7.60
C TYR A 26 -0.87 -3.16 -6.58
N ALA A 27 0.34 -2.83 -7.05
CA ALA A 27 1.45 -2.45 -6.18
C ALA A 27 1.16 -1.15 -5.43
N GLN A 28 0.60 -0.14 -6.10
CA GLN A 28 0.14 1.10 -5.47
C GLN A 28 -0.89 0.81 -4.36
N ASN A 29 -1.90 -0.03 -4.63
CA ASN A 29 -2.88 -0.42 -3.61
C ASN A 29 -2.21 -1.14 -2.42
N ASN A 30 -1.29 -2.07 -2.69
CA ASN A 30 -0.61 -2.82 -1.63
C ASN A 30 0.31 -1.91 -0.80
N ALA A 31 1.11 -1.04 -1.44
CA ALA A 31 1.92 -0.04 -0.74
C ALA A 31 1.06 0.84 0.17
N GLY A 32 -0.07 1.34 -0.34
CA GLY A 32 -1.03 2.10 0.45
C GLY A 32 -1.57 1.31 1.66
N TYR A 33 -1.88 0.03 1.48
CA TYR A 33 -2.32 -0.85 2.55
C TYR A 33 -1.25 -1.03 3.65
N TYR A 34 0.02 -1.22 3.26
CA TYR A 34 1.12 -1.33 4.23
C TYR A 34 1.30 -0.05 5.05
N TYR A 35 1.22 1.13 4.42
CA TYR A 35 1.25 2.41 5.13
C TYR A 35 0.02 2.64 6.02
N MET A 36 -1.16 2.14 5.62
CA MET A 36 -2.39 2.24 6.41
C MET A 36 -2.32 1.37 7.68
N VAL A 37 -1.80 0.14 7.54
CA VAL A 37 -1.75 -0.83 8.63
C VAL A 37 -0.54 -0.58 9.55
N GLY A 38 0.57 -0.05 9.02
CA GLY A 38 1.78 0.21 9.79
C GLY A 38 2.49 -1.07 10.27
N ARG A 39 2.25 -2.22 9.62
CA ARG A 39 2.89 -3.51 9.97
C ARG A 39 4.33 -3.62 9.47
N ALA A 40 4.66 -2.89 8.40
CA ALA A 40 5.97 -2.86 7.76
C ALA A 40 6.75 -1.57 8.03
N CYS A 41 6.06 -0.53 8.47
CA CYS A 41 6.57 0.83 8.55
C CYS A 41 5.74 1.62 9.56
N THR A 42 6.19 2.83 9.91
CA THR A 42 5.35 3.76 10.65
C THR A 42 4.06 4.01 9.87
N LYS A 43 2.91 3.84 10.54
CA LYS A 43 1.59 4.12 9.98
C LYS A 43 1.55 5.55 9.44
N ASP A 44 1.29 5.70 8.15
CA ASP A 44 1.23 7.00 7.47
C ASP A 44 0.02 7.02 6.53
N LEU A 45 -1.10 7.54 7.05
CA LEU A 45 -2.35 7.60 6.30
C LEU A 45 -2.27 8.57 5.11
N LYS A 46 -1.41 9.60 5.16
CA LYS A 46 -1.24 10.54 4.06
C LYS A 46 -0.58 9.85 2.87
N ARG A 47 0.49 9.10 3.11
CA ARG A 47 1.11 8.26 2.08
C ARG A 47 0.17 7.17 1.59
N ALA A 48 -0.57 6.53 2.50
CA ALA A 48 -1.56 5.53 2.12
C ALA A 48 -2.60 6.09 1.15
N LYS A 49 -3.22 7.24 1.48
CA LYS A 49 -4.16 7.95 0.59
C LYS A 49 -3.51 8.27 -0.75
N ALA A 50 -2.28 8.80 -0.78
CA ALA A 50 -1.60 9.14 -2.03
C ALA A 50 -1.44 7.92 -2.97
N TYR A 51 -1.02 6.77 -2.45
CA TYR A 51 -0.89 5.55 -3.25
C TYR A 51 -2.25 4.99 -3.70
N PHE A 52 -3.26 5.00 -2.82
CA PHE A 52 -4.61 4.59 -3.20
C PHE A 52 -5.21 5.51 -4.26
N THR A 53 -4.95 6.83 -4.21
CA THR A 53 -5.39 7.78 -5.24
C THR A 53 -4.78 7.46 -6.60
N GLN A 54 -3.49 7.13 -6.65
CA GLN A 54 -2.84 6.71 -7.90
C GLN A 54 -3.46 5.42 -8.45
N SER A 55 -3.70 4.43 -7.58
CA SER A 55 -4.30 3.16 -7.98
C SER A 55 -5.75 3.33 -8.44
N ALA A 56 -6.52 4.16 -7.74
CA ALA A 56 -7.89 4.52 -8.09
C ALA A 56 -7.98 5.30 -9.40
N ALA A 57 -7.01 6.18 -9.69
CA ALA A 57 -6.93 6.90 -10.97
C ALA A 57 -6.73 5.95 -12.16
N GLN A 58 -6.14 4.78 -11.93
CA GLN A 58 -6.02 3.70 -12.93
C GLN A 58 -7.27 2.79 -13.00
N GLY A 59 -8.36 3.17 -12.36
CA GLY A 59 -9.62 2.42 -12.34
C GLY A 59 -9.61 1.20 -11.41
N PHE A 60 -8.72 1.17 -10.41
CA PHE A 60 -8.74 0.08 -9.43
C PHE A 60 -9.80 0.34 -8.35
N GLU A 61 -10.92 -0.38 -8.41
CA GLU A 61 -12.06 -0.19 -7.51
C GLU A 61 -11.70 -0.42 -6.04
N HIS A 62 -10.91 -1.43 -5.74
CA HIS A 62 -10.46 -1.70 -4.37
C HIS A 62 -9.70 -0.52 -3.74
N ALA A 63 -8.91 0.21 -4.53
CA ALA A 63 -8.23 1.39 -4.01
C ALA A 63 -9.20 2.54 -3.72
N ARG A 64 -10.29 2.67 -4.49
CA ARG A 64 -11.37 3.64 -4.21
C ARG A 64 -12.09 3.31 -2.90
N ASP A 65 -12.37 2.03 -2.65
CA ASP A 65 -13.00 1.61 -1.40
C ASP A 65 -12.08 1.89 -0.19
N LYS A 66 -10.77 1.65 -0.33
CA LYS A 66 -9.79 1.98 0.71
C LYS A 66 -9.64 3.47 0.92
N LEU A 67 -9.72 4.28 -0.13
CA LEU A 67 -9.75 5.74 -0.02
C LEU A 67 -10.94 6.22 0.80
N LYS A 68 -12.15 5.76 0.46
CA LYS A 68 -13.36 6.09 1.24
C LYS A 68 -13.21 5.71 2.71
N LEU A 69 -12.70 4.51 2.98
CA LEU A 69 -12.45 4.07 4.34
C LEU A 69 -11.45 4.99 5.08
N LEU A 70 -10.44 5.51 4.37
CA LEU A 70 -9.47 6.43 4.96
C LEU A 70 -10.00 7.86 5.12
N GLU A 71 -10.97 8.27 4.31
CA GLU A 71 -11.67 9.57 4.45
C GLU A 71 -12.64 9.56 5.62
N ASP A 72 -13.26 8.42 5.92
CA ASP A 72 -14.18 8.26 7.06
C ASP A 72 -13.47 8.23 8.43
N VAL A 73 -12.17 7.94 8.45
CA VAL A 73 -11.36 7.75 9.66
C VAL A 73 -10.62 9.03 10.09
N GLU A 74 -10.79 10.14 9.36
CA GLU A 74 -10.19 11.46 9.64
C GLU A 74 -11.14 12.35 10.45
#